data_AF-A0A662AMU4-F1
#
_entry.id   AF-A0A662AMU4-F1
#
_cell.length_a   1.000
_cell.length_b   1.000
_cell.length_c   1.000
_cell.angle_alpha   90.00
_cell.angle_beta   90.00
_cell.angle_gamma   90.00
#
_symmetry.space_group_name_H-M   'P 1'
#
loop_
_entity.id
_entity.type
_entity.pdbx_description
1 polymer ?
#
loop_
_entity_poly.entity_id
_entity_poly.type
_entity_poly.pdbx_seq_one_letter_code
_entity_poly.pdbx_strand_id
1 'polypeptide(L)'
;MEAEDIRSVKHCIICQKHIYVDHEGTLCGLTNARADFNGNCKQFVFRDEIEAFVEQLKEDLKEAERTQISLRRQMIIWFISGLVLLAAGITIWTMPWNHGAVHILPISLIIIGIIILPHGAWEFFPHQMRLKAKHHETHEFMVLIKHYKNELGLTSTD
;
A
#
# COMPACT_ATOMS: atom_id res chain seq x y z
N MET A 1 22.57 7.96 0.96
CA MET A 1 21.67 8.82 0.18
C MET A 1 21.15 9.86 1.14
N GLU A 2 21.71 11.06 1.09
CA GLU A 2 21.33 12.17 1.98
C GLU A 2 19.95 12.69 1.57
N ALA A 3 19.18 13.23 2.52
CA ALA A 3 17.78 13.60 2.31
C ALA A 3 17.57 14.66 1.20
N GLU A 4 18.61 15.42 0.85
CA GLU A 4 18.58 16.41 -0.23
C GLU A 4 18.53 15.77 -1.63
N ASP A 5 19.24 14.65 -1.83
CA ASP A 5 19.29 13.91 -3.10
C ASP A 5 17.92 13.31 -3.47
N ILE A 6 17.13 12.93 -2.47
CA ILE A 6 15.77 12.40 -2.68
C ILE A 6 14.83 13.50 -3.22
N ARG A 7 15.01 14.75 -2.78
CA ARG A 7 14.17 15.87 -3.21
C ARG A 7 14.49 16.28 -4.66
N SER A 8 15.76 16.23 -5.06
CA SER A 8 16.18 16.55 -6.43
C SER A 8 15.76 15.48 -7.45
N VAL A 9 15.84 14.19 -7.09
CA VAL A 9 15.41 13.08 -7.96
C VAL A 9 13.90 13.11 -8.18
N LYS A 10 13.09 13.34 -7.13
CA LYS A 10 11.62 13.47 -7.26
C LYS A 10 11.21 14.65 -8.14
N HIS A 11 11.97 15.75 -8.12
CA HIS A 11 11.76 16.89 -9.01
C HIS A 11 11.96 16.52 -10.48
N CYS A 12 13.00 15.73 -10.77
CA CYS A 12 13.33 15.32 -12.14
C CYS A 12 12.29 14.35 -12.73
N ILE A 13 11.71 13.45 -11.93
CA ILE A 13 10.69 12.49 -12.42
C ILE A 13 9.48 13.18 -13.05
N ILE A 14 9.12 14.37 -12.55
CA ILE A 14 7.97 15.17 -13.00
C ILE A 14 8.36 16.06 -14.21
N CYS A 15 9.65 16.14 -14.56
CA CYS A 15 10.10 16.93 -15.70
C CYS A 15 9.97 16.12 -17.01
N GLN A 16 9.51 16.74 -18.10
CA GLN A 16 9.48 16.10 -19.42
C GLN A 16 10.89 15.73 -19.93
N LYS A 17 11.91 16.45 -19.47
CA LYS A 17 13.30 16.32 -19.94
C LYS A 17 14.12 15.30 -19.15
N HIS A 18 13.50 14.44 -18.36
CA HIS A 18 14.26 13.39 -17.66
C HIS A 18 14.63 12.26 -18.61
N ILE A 19 15.78 11.64 -18.34
CA ILE A 19 16.25 10.44 -19.04
C ILE A 19 16.54 9.40 -17.97
N TYR A 20 16.08 8.17 -18.16
CA TYR A 20 16.40 7.06 -17.27
C TYR A 20 17.47 6.18 -17.92
N VAL A 21 18.55 5.91 -17.19
CA VAL A 21 19.66 5.04 -17.62
C VAL A 21 19.83 3.94 -16.57
N ASP A 22 19.72 2.67 -16.96
CA ASP A 22 19.65 1.52 -16.04
C ASP A 22 20.76 1.47 -14.99
N HIS A 23 21.98 1.93 -15.32
CA HIS A 23 23.13 1.90 -14.41
C HIS A 23 23.33 3.20 -13.62
N GLU A 24 22.78 4.32 -14.08
CA GLU A 24 23.06 5.66 -13.55
C GLU A 24 21.86 6.29 -12.84
N GLY A 25 20.64 5.77 -13.10
CA GLY A 25 19.38 6.25 -12.55
C GLY A 25 18.77 7.38 -13.41
N THR A 26 18.00 8.26 -12.77
CA THR A 26 17.38 9.41 -13.43
C THR A 26 18.38 10.54 -13.64
N LEU A 27 18.63 10.88 -14.90
CA LEU A 27 19.48 11.99 -15.33
C LEU A 27 18.62 13.13 -15.91
N CYS A 28 19.14 14.36 -15.85
CA CYS A 28 18.57 15.48 -16.56
C CYS A 28 19.02 15.45 -18.03
N GLY A 29 18.10 15.38 -18.99
CA GLY A 29 18.43 15.36 -20.41
C GLY A 29 19.03 16.65 -20.98
N LEU A 30 19.07 17.73 -20.17
CA LEU A 30 19.77 18.96 -20.53
C LEU A 30 21.26 18.92 -20.20
N THR A 31 21.61 18.29 -19.07
CA THR A 31 22.99 18.28 -18.55
C THR A 31 23.65 16.91 -18.63
N ASN A 32 22.88 15.85 -18.91
CA ASN A 32 23.28 14.44 -18.79
C ASN A 32 23.92 14.09 -17.45
N ALA A 33 23.59 14.85 -16.39
CA ALA A 33 24.08 14.64 -15.05
C ALA A 33 22.91 14.37 -14.10
N ARG A 34 23.22 13.77 -12.94
CA ARG A 34 22.26 13.67 -11.84
C ARG A 34 21.83 15.04 -11.37
N ALA A 35 20.60 15.11 -10.88
CA ALA A 35 20.00 16.31 -10.36
C ALA A 35 20.73 16.80 -9.09
N ASP A 36 21.62 17.78 -9.24
CA ASP A 36 22.24 18.50 -8.11
C ASP A 36 21.63 19.91 -8.03
N PHE A 37 20.35 19.98 -7.63
CA PHE A 37 19.65 21.26 -7.54
C PHE A 37 19.43 21.67 -6.08
N ASN A 38 20.09 22.75 -5.66
CA ASN A 38 19.70 23.53 -4.49
C ASN A 38 18.57 24.50 -4.88
N GLY A 39 17.37 23.98 -5.17
CA GLY A 39 16.17 24.77 -5.48
C GLY A 39 15.43 24.36 -6.76
N ASN A 40 14.65 25.29 -7.33
CA ASN A 40 13.83 25.04 -8.52
C ASN A 40 14.65 25.12 -9.82
N CYS A 41 14.42 24.18 -10.74
CA CYS A 41 15.03 24.21 -12.07
C CYS A 41 14.35 25.28 -12.94
N LYS A 42 15.13 26.25 -13.45
CA LYS A 42 14.62 27.34 -14.30
C LYS A 42 14.07 26.87 -15.66
N GLN A 43 14.52 25.70 -16.12
CA GLN A 43 14.09 25.10 -17.39
C GLN A 43 13.14 23.92 -17.17
N PHE A 44 12.50 23.86 -16.01
CA PHE A 44 11.52 22.84 -15.70
C PHE A 44 10.32 22.93 -16.64
N VAL A 45 9.96 21.79 -17.23
CA VAL A 45 8.79 21.65 -18.09
C VAL A 45 8.00 20.48 -17.55
N PHE A 46 6.74 20.72 -17.19
CA PHE A 46 5.82 19.66 -16.80
C PHE A 46 5.70 18.66 -17.94
N ARG A 47 5.84 17.38 -17.66
CA ARG A 47 5.52 16.33 -18.62
C ARG A 47 4.02 16.39 -18.95
N ASP A 48 3.69 16.43 -20.24
CA ASP A 48 2.31 16.52 -20.74
C ASP A 48 1.42 15.36 -20.23
N GLU A 49 2.04 14.21 -19.95
CA GLU A 49 1.39 12.98 -19.46
C GLU A 49 1.19 12.97 -17.93
N ILE A 50 1.51 14.04 -17.20
CA ILE A 50 1.37 14.03 -15.73
C ILE A 50 -0.07 13.88 -15.29
N GLU A 51 -1.02 14.48 -15.99
CA GLU A 51 -2.43 14.31 -15.65
C GLU A 51 -2.84 12.85 -15.77
N ALA A 52 -2.41 12.17 -16.85
CA ALA A 52 -2.63 10.73 -17.03
C ALA A 52 -1.92 9.90 -15.95
N PHE A 53 -0.69 10.26 -15.56
CA PHE A 53 0.04 9.59 -14.49
C PHE A 53 -0.63 9.77 -13.11
N VAL A 54 -1.14 10.97 -12.83
CA VAL A 54 -1.88 11.27 -11.59
C VAL A 54 -3.22 10.52 -11.57
N GLU A 55 -3.91 10.45 -12.71
CA GLU A 55 -5.14 9.66 -12.84
C GLU A 55 -4.87 8.17 -12.62
N GLN A 56 -3.82 7.63 -13.25
CA GLN A 56 -3.38 6.25 -13.03
C GLN A 56 -3.04 5.97 -11.56
N LEU A 57 -2.29 6.87 -10.90
CA LEU A 57 -1.99 6.75 -9.47
C LEU A 57 -3.25 6.73 -8.59
N LYS A 58 -4.26 7.55 -8.93
CA LYS A 58 -5.54 7.55 -8.22
C LYS A 58 -6.31 6.25 -8.44
N GLU A 59 -6.29 5.72 -9.65
CA GLU A 59 -6.94 4.46 -9.98
C GLU A 59 -6.29 3.28 -9.24
N ASP A 60 -4.96 3.19 -9.26
CA ASP A 60 -4.17 2.21 -8.50
C ASP A 60 -4.47 2.26 -7.00
N LEU A 61 -4.62 3.47 -6.45
CA LEU A 61 -4.93 3.67 -5.03
C LEU A 61 -6.36 3.19 -4.71
N LYS A 62 -7.32 3.51 -5.58
CA LYS A 62 -8.72 3.06 -5.46
C LYS A 62 -8.85 1.54 -5.61
N GLU A 63 -8.08 0.92 -6.50
CA GLU A 63 -8.03 -0.54 -6.63
C GLU A 63 -7.44 -1.18 -5.36
N ALA A 64 -6.34 -0.62 -4.84
CA ALA A 64 -5.73 -1.11 -3.61
C ALA A 64 -6.64 -0.96 -2.38
N GLU A 65 -7.45 0.10 -2.29
CA GLU A 65 -8.50 0.27 -1.27
C GLU A 65 -9.62 -0.77 -1.40
N ARG A 66 -10.12 -1.04 -2.62
CA ARG A 66 -11.11 -2.09 -2.86
C ARG A 66 -10.60 -3.46 -2.40
N THR A 67 -9.32 -3.74 -2.66
CA THR A 67 -8.67 -4.97 -2.20
C THR A 67 -8.61 -5.04 -0.66
N GLN A 68 -8.40 -3.93 0.06
CA GLN A 68 -8.50 -3.95 1.53
C GLN A 68 -9.89 -4.33 2.02
N ILE A 69 -10.94 -3.82 1.39
CA ILE A 69 -12.31 -4.11 1.81
C ILE A 69 -12.58 -5.61 1.65
N SER A 70 -12.14 -6.19 0.53
CA SER A 70 -12.24 -7.64 0.29
C SER A 70 -11.47 -8.45 1.33
N LEU A 71 -10.21 -8.10 1.61
CA LEU A 71 -9.37 -8.78 2.61
C LEU A 71 -9.93 -8.64 4.02
N ARG A 72 -10.43 -7.46 4.40
CA ARG A 72 -11.07 -7.24 5.71
C ARG A 72 -12.31 -8.13 5.85
N ARG A 73 -13.11 -8.25 4.81
CA ARG A 73 -14.29 -9.13 4.80
C ARG A 73 -13.88 -10.59 4.99
N GLN A 74 -12.85 -11.06 4.28
CA GLN A 74 -12.34 -12.42 4.43
C GLN A 74 -11.81 -12.67 5.84
N MET A 75 -11.03 -11.75 6.41
CA MET A 75 -10.53 -11.84 7.78
C MET A 75 -11.69 -11.98 8.79
N ILE A 76 -12.76 -11.19 8.65
CA ILE A 76 -13.94 -11.27 9.51
C ILE A 76 -14.62 -12.65 9.40
N ILE A 77 -14.76 -13.18 8.18
CA ILE A 77 -15.37 -14.50 7.95
C ILE A 77 -14.55 -15.60 8.64
N TRP A 78 -13.23 -15.60 8.46
CA TRP A 78 -12.34 -16.57 9.11
C TRP A 78 -12.31 -16.44 10.64
N PHE A 79 -12.38 -15.21 11.14
CA PHE A 79 -12.45 -14.97 12.58
C PHE A 79 -13.74 -15.53 13.19
N ILE A 80 -14.89 -15.26 12.56
CA ILE A 80 -16.19 -15.76 13.00
C ILE A 80 -16.22 -17.30 12.92
N SER A 81 -15.72 -17.90 11.83
CA SER A 81 -15.71 -19.36 11.71
C SER A 81 -14.83 -20.03 12.77
N GLY A 82 -13.66 -19.46 13.07
CA GLY A 82 -12.79 -19.91 14.16
C GLY A 82 -13.49 -19.84 15.53
N LEU A 83 -14.19 -18.73 15.83
CA LEU A 83 -14.97 -18.59 17.07
C LEU A 83 -16.10 -19.61 17.18
N VAL A 84 -16.82 -19.87 16.08
CA VAL A 84 -17.88 -20.87 16.04
C VAL A 84 -17.33 -22.28 16.33
N LEU A 85 -16.19 -22.64 15.74
CA LEU A 85 -15.54 -23.93 15.99
C LEU A 85 -15.07 -24.07 17.45
N LEU A 86 -14.53 -23.01 18.03
CA LEU A 86 -14.14 -22.99 19.45
C LEU A 86 -15.35 -23.17 20.37
N ALA A 87 -16.43 -22.42 20.12
CA ALA A 87 -17.65 -22.55 20.89
C ALA A 87 -18.24 -23.97 20.79
N ALA A 88 -18.27 -24.56 19.60
CA ALA A 88 -18.73 -25.93 19.38
C ALA A 88 -17.84 -26.96 20.10
N GLY A 89 -16.52 -26.79 20.07
CA GLY A 89 -15.59 -27.67 20.78
C GLY A 89 -15.82 -27.63 22.30
N ILE A 90 -16.03 -26.45 22.86
CA ILE A 90 -16.30 -26.25 24.29
C ILE A 90 -17.66 -26.84 24.70
N THR A 91 -18.72 -26.61 23.91
CA THR A 91 -20.06 -27.14 24.24
C THR A 91 -20.07 -28.67 24.22
N ILE A 92 -19.43 -29.29 23.21
CA ILE A 92 -19.27 -30.75 23.13
C ILE A 92 -18.45 -31.28 24.31
N TRP A 93 -17.37 -30.59 24.70
CA TRP A 93 -16.54 -30.97 25.84
C TRP A 93 -17.35 -31.03 27.15
N THR A 94 -18.29 -30.09 27.34
CA THR A 94 -19.11 -30.03 28.56
C THR A 94 -20.26 -31.05 28.60
N MET A 95 -20.56 -31.75 27.50
CA MET A 95 -21.63 -32.75 27.49
C MET A 95 -21.19 -34.02 28.23
N PRO A 96 -22.01 -34.54 29.16
CA PRO A 96 -21.71 -35.78 29.88
C PRO A 96 -22.00 -37.00 28.99
N TRP A 97 -21.23 -37.17 27.91
CA TRP A 97 -21.23 -38.42 27.17
C TRP A 97 -20.33 -39.42 27.90
N ASN A 98 -20.97 -40.29 28.69
CA ASN A 98 -20.37 -41.53 29.19
C ASN A 98 -19.74 -42.28 28.00
N HIS A 99 -18.41 -42.28 27.87
CA HIS A 99 -17.51 -43.28 27.25
C HIS A 99 -16.21 -42.60 26.78
N GLY A 100 -15.05 -43.11 27.23
CA GLY A 100 -13.73 -42.47 27.14
C GLY A 100 -13.15 -42.18 25.75
N ALA A 101 -13.87 -42.46 24.66
CA ALA A 101 -13.46 -42.14 23.29
C ALA A 101 -13.89 -40.73 22.83
N VAL A 102 -14.76 -40.04 23.56
CA VAL A 102 -15.40 -38.80 23.11
C VAL A 102 -14.50 -37.56 23.27
N HIS A 103 -13.39 -37.64 24.01
CA HIS A 103 -12.53 -36.47 24.29
C HIS A 103 -11.63 -36.03 23.11
N ILE A 104 -11.34 -36.91 22.14
CA ILE A 104 -10.43 -36.57 21.03
C ILE A 104 -11.06 -35.53 20.10
N LEU A 105 -12.37 -35.67 19.82
CA LEU A 105 -13.11 -34.81 18.91
C LEU A 105 -13.16 -33.34 19.37
N PRO A 106 -13.61 -32.99 20.60
CA PRO A 106 -13.62 -31.60 21.06
C PRO A 106 -12.22 -30.98 21.14
N ILE A 107 -11.20 -31.75 21.53
CA ILE A 107 -9.81 -31.26 21.54
C ILE A 107 -9.36 -30.90 20.13
N SER A 108 -9.63 -31.76 19.14
CA SER A 108 -9.25 -31.49 17.75
C SER A 108 -9.95 -30.25 17.18
N LEU A 109 -11.24 -30.06 17.49
CA LEU A 109 -12.01 -28.87 17.08
C LEU A 109 -11.43 -27.58 17.68
N ILE A 110 -11.04 -27.62 18.96
CA ILE A 110 -10.44 -26.46 19.63
C ILE A 110 -9.10 -26.11 18.98
N ILE A 111 -8.25 -27.11 18.72
CA ILE A 111 -6.95 -26.90 18.06
C ILE A 111 -7.13 -26.30 16.66
N ILE A 112 -8.05 -26.86 15.86
CA ILE A 112 -8.37 -26.33 14.52
C ILE A 112 -8.87 -24.89 14.60
N GLY A 113 -9.75 -24.58 15.55
CA GLY A 113 -10.23 -23.22 15.79
C GLY A 113 -9.10 -22.24 16.11
N ILE A 114 -8.15 -22.62 16.97
CA ILE A 114 -6.98 -21.80 17.32
C ILE A 114 -6.08 -21.56 16.09
N ILE A 115 -5.89 -22.55 15.22
CA ILE A 115 -5.03 -22.43 14.04
C ILE A 115 -5.66 -21.52 12.97
N ILE A 116 -6.98 -21.57 12.80
CA ILE A 116 -7.69 -20.78 11.76
C ILE A 116 -7.69 -19.28 12.09
N LEU A 117 -7.79 -18.90 13.37
CA LEU A 117 -7.85 -17.49 13.80
C LEU A 117 -6.66 -16.62 13.31
N PRO A 118 -5.39 -16.99 13.52
CA PRO A 118 -4.25 -16.19 13.06
C PRO A 118 -4.06 -16.24 11.55
N HIS A 119 -4.58 -17.27 10.85
CA HIS A 119 -4.41 -17.40 9.40
C HIS A 119 -5.04 -16.21 8.65
N GLY A 120 -6.23 -15.76 9.06
CA GLY A 120 -6.87 -14.59 8.48
C GLY A 120 -6.11 -13.28 8.73
N ALA A 121 -5.40 -13.18 9.85
CA ALA A 121 -4.58 -12.01 10.18
C ALA A 121 -3.25 -11.99 9.40
N TRP A 122 -2.66 -13.17 9.16
CA TRP A 122 -1.38 -13.32 8.47
C TRP A 122 -1.39 -12.70 7.07
N GLU A 123 -2.47 -12.91 6.30
CA GLU A 123 -2.62 -12.34 4.96
C GLU A 123 -2.88 -10.82 4.98
N PHE A 124 -3.50 -10.31 6.05
CA PHE A 124 -3.91 -8.91 6.15
C PHE A 124 -2.74 -7.96 6.46
N PHE A 125 -1.82 -8.36 7.34
CA PHE A 125 -0.69 -7.53 7.78
C PHE A 125 0.23 -7.03 6.66
N PRO A 126 0.75 -7.86 5.73
CA PRO A 126 1.64 -7.39 4.68
C PRO A 126 0.94 -6.42 3.72
N HIS A 127 -0.37 -6.61 3.48
CA HIS A 127 -1.15 -5.75 2.59
C HIS A 127 -1.35 -4.34 3.18
N GLN A 128 -1.54 -4.24 4.49
CA GLN A 128 -1.61 -2.96 5.21
C GLN A 128 -0.31 -2.15 5.06
N MET A 129 0.85 -2.80 5.20
CA MET A 129 2.15 -2.13 5.11
C MET A 129 2.40 -1.58 3.70
N ARG A 130 2.09 -2.37 2.65
CA ARG A 130 2.20 -1.94 1.25
C ARG A 130 1.30 -0.75 0.93
N LEU A 131 0.09 -0.73 1.48
CA LEU A 131 -0.84 0.37 1.26
C LEU A 131 -0.46 1.67 1.96
N LYS A 132 0.08 1.58 3.18
CA LYS A 132 0.63 2.75 3.85
C LYS A 132 1.80 3.33 3.07
N ALA A 133 2.67 2.48 2.52
CA ALA A 133 3.76 2.90 1.65
C ALA A 133 3.24 3.61 0.38
N LYS A 134 2.30 2.98 -0.34
CA LYS A 134 1.67 3.60 -1.53
C LYS A 134 0.98 4.93 -1.21
N HIS A 135 0.20 5.00 -0.12
CA HIS A 135 -0.49 6.23 0.27
C HIS A 135 0.50 7.35 0.62
N HIS A 136 1.61 7.02 1.27
CA HIS A 136 2.66 7.99 1.58
C HIS A 136 3.29 8.53 0.28
N GLU A 137 3.64 7.64 -0.64
CA GLU A 137 4.20 7.99 -1.95
C GLU A 137 3.25 8.89 -2.77
N THR A 138 1.98 8.50 -2.91
CA THR A 138 0.97 9.29 -3.63
C THR A 138 0.75 10.66 -2.98
N HIS A 139 0.72 10.71 -1.65
CA HIS A 139 0.55 11.97 -0.92
C HIS A 139 1.73 12.91 -1.14
N GLU A 140 2.97 12.41 -1.03
CA GLU A 140 4.17 13.21 -1.33
C GLU A 140 4.14 13.75 -2.76
N PHE A 141 3.76 12.91 -3.73
CA PHE A 141 3.69 13.30 -5.13
C PHE A 141 2.63 14.39 -5.38
N MET A 142 1.44 14.25 -4.79
CA MET A 142 0.37 15.25 -4.88
C MET A 142 0.76 16.59 -4.24
N VAL A 143 1.48 16.56 -3.12
CA VAL A 143 1.99 17.79 -2.47
C VAL A 143 3.02 18.48 -3.37
N LEU A 144 3.93 17.73 -3.99
CA LEU A 144 4.92 18.28 -4.94
C LEU A 144 4.22 18.95 -6.13
N ILE A 145 3.27 18.27 -6.77
CA ILE A 145 2.53 18.84 -7.90
C ILE A 145 1.79 20.12 -7.48
N LYS A 146 1.15 20.12 -6.32
CA LYS A 146 0.44 21.31 -5.79
C LYS A 146 1.40 22.48 -5.56
N HIS A 147 2.61 22.22 -5.06
CA HIS A 147 3.64 23.24 -4.87
C HIS A 147 4.04 23.89 -6.21
N TYR A 148 4.36 23.09 -7.22
CA TYR A 148 4.73 23.61 -8.54
C TYR A 148 3.58 24.37 -9.22
N LYS A 149 2.35 23.87 -9.11
CA LYS A 149 1.19 24.54 -9.69
C LYS A 149 1.00 25.94 -9.09
N ASN A 150 1.20 26.07 -7.78
CA ASN A 150 1.12 27.35 -7.08
C ASN A 150 2.29 28.30 -7.42
N GLU A 151 3.52 27.79 -7.52
CA GLU A 151 4.70 28.62 -7.83
C GLU A 151 4.76 29.09 -9.28
N LEU A 152 4.30 28.26 -10.22
CA LEU A 152 4.30 28.60 -11.65
C LEU A 152 3.12 29.49 -12.05
N GLY A 153 2.25 29.88 -11.10
CA GLY A 153 1.07 30.69 -11.40
C GLY A 153 0.09 30.01 -12.35
N LEU A 154 0.18 28.69 -12.52
CA LEU A 154 -0.77 27.87 -13.25
C LEU A 154 -2.02 27.64 -12.38
N THR A 155 -2.59 28.71 -11.83
CA THR A 155 -4.01 28.68 -11.47
C THR A 155 -4.74 28.39 -12.77
N SER A 156 -5.48 27.28 -12.80
CA SER A 156 -6.38 27.00 -13.92
C SER A 156 -7.24 28.24 -14.12
N THR A 157 -7.02 28.93 -15.21
CA THR A 157 -8.08 29.72 -15.84
C THR A 157 -9.13 28.69 -16.23
N ASP A 158 -10.13 28.56 -15.36
CA ASP A 158 -11.46 28.08 -15.73
C ASP A 158 -12.02 28.92 -16.89
#